data_AF-H7G1H9-F1
#
_entry.id   AF-H7G1H9-F1
#
_cell.length_a   1.000
_cell.length_b   1.000
_cell.length_c   1.000
_cell.angle_alpha   90.00
_cell.angle_beta   90.00
_cell.angle_gamma   90.00
#
_symmetry.space_group_name_H-M   'P 1'
#
loop_
_entity.id
_entity.type
_entity.pdbx_description
1 polymer ?
#
loop_
_entity_poly.entity_id
_entity_poly.type
_entity_poly.pdbx_seq_one_letter_code
_entity_poly.pdbx_strand_id
1 'polypeptide(L)'
;MKVTYVLKVKTNFFWDSLNVIRASILGANDGIISVSGIVLGAAGANLNSKTLLISGLSGMLAGACSMAGGEWISVSTQRDIQEKNNGKTKSVGK
;
A
#
# COMPACT_ATOMS: atom_id res chain seq x y z
N MET A 1 -24.52 26.75 -9.14
CA MET A 1 -24.38 25.55 -8.28
C MET A 1 -23.75 24.30 -8.96
N LYS A 2 -23.36 24.32 -10.26
CA LYS A 2 -22.67 23.19 -10.94
C LYS A 2 -21.13 23.26 -10.95
N VAL A 3 -20.55 24.44 -10.73
CA VAL A 3 -19.10 24.69 -10.85
C VAL A 3 -18.29 24.07 -9.69
N THR A 4 -18.86 24.03 -8.48
CA THR A 4 -18.20 23.46 -7.30
C THR A 4 -18.01 21.94 -7.38
N TYR A 5 -18.94 21.22 -8.01
CA TYR A 5 -18.85 19.75 -8.15
C TYR A 5 -17.78 19.33 -9.16
N VAL A 6 -17.60 20.08 -10.25
CA VAL A 6 -16.60 19.79 -11.28
C VAL A 6 -15.18 20.03 -10.76
N LEU A 7 -14.97 21.08 -9.96
CA LEU A 7 -13.68 21.33 -9.29
C LEU A 7 -13.35 20.26 -8.23
N LYS A 8 -14.36 19.77 -7.49
CA LYS A 8 -14.17 18.75 -6.44
C LYS A 8 -13.84 17.35 -6.99
N VAL A 9 -14.37 16.98 -8.17
CA VAL A 9 -14.05 15.69 -8.81
C VAL A 9 -12.61 15.66 -9.34
N LYS A 10 -12.12 16.77 -9.93
CA LYS A 10 -10.77 16.84 -10.51
C LYS A 10 -9.65 16.77 -9.46
N THR A 11 -9.91 17.23 -8.23
CA THR A 11 -8.92 17.16 -7.15
C THR A 11 -8.75 15.76 -6.59
N ASN A 12 -9.84 15.00 -6.41
CA ASN A 12 -9.76 13.67 -5.78
C ASN A 12 -8.88 12.71 -6.59
N PHE A 13 -9.02 12.71 -7.92
CA PHE A 13 -8.21 11.87 -8.82
C PHE A 13 -6.70 12.14 -8.72
N PHE A 14 -6.30 13.40 -8.58
CA PHE A 14 -4.89 13.78 -8.46
C PHE A 14 -4.30 13.27 -7.14
N TRP A 15 -5.00 13.47 -6.02
CA TRP A 15 -4.56 13.00 -4.71
C TRP A 15 -4.48 11.47 -4.63
N ASP A 16 -5.45 10.76 -5.20
CA ASP A 16 -5.43 9.29 -5.27
C ASP A 16 -4.25 8.77 -6.10
N SER A 17 -3.95 9.43 -7.23
CA SER A 17 -2.79 9.10 -8.06
C SER A 17 -1.48 9.33 -7.32
N LEU A 18 -1.35 10.41 -6.54
CA LEU A 18 -0.16 10.67 -5.72
C LEU A 18 0.02 9.61 -4.62
N ASN A 19 -1.07 9.13 -4.02
CA ASN A 19 -1.01 8.06 -3.03
C ASN A 19 -0.51 6.75 -3.63
N VAL A 20 -1.01 6.36 -4.81
CA VAL A 20 -0.56 5.15 -5.54
C VAL A 20 0.91 5.26 -5.96
N ILE A 21 1.34 6.44 -6.42
CA ILE A 21 2.74 6.70 -6.80
C ILE A 21 3.65 6.60 -5.56
N ARG A 22 3.25 7.19 -4.44
CA ARG A 22 4.00 7.11 -3.17
C ARG A 22 4.12 5.68 -2.68
N ALA A 23 3.02 4.93 -2.66
CA ALA A 23 3.01 3.52 -2.29
C ALA A 23 3.90 2.69 -3.23
N SER A 24 3.87 2.97 -4.53
CA SER A 24 4.72 2.30 -5.52
C SER A 24 6.21 2.57 -5.33
N ILE A 25 6.61 3.81 -5.04
CA ILE A 25 8.02 4.18 -4.81
C ILE A 25 8.54 3.54 -3.52
N LEU A 26 7.76 3.59 -2.43
CA LEU A 26 8.13 2.95 -1.17
C LEU A 26 8.19 1.43 -1.32
N GLY A 27 7.26 0.83 -2.07
CA GLY A 27 7.29 -0.59 -2.38
C GLY A 27 8.49 -1.01 -3.23
N ALA A 28 8.91 -0.19 -4.19
CA ALA A 28 10.13 -0.45 -4.97
C ALA A 28 11.39 -0.37 -4.10
N ASN A 29 11.48 0.63 -3.22
CA ASN A 29 12.58 0.78 -2.27
C ASN A 29 12.69 -0.44 -1.34
N ASP A 30 11.57 -0.83 -0.73
CA ASP A 30 11.55 -1.98 0.17
C ASP A 30 11.80 -3.29 -0.57
N GLY A 31 11.35 -3.42 -1.82
CA GLY A 31 11.63 -4.57 -2.67
C GLY A 31 13.11 -4.76 -2.97
N ILE A 32 13.82 -3.68 -3.34
CA ILE A 32 15.26 -3.74 -3.62
C ILE A 32 16.05 -4.11 -2.36
N ILE A 33 15.74 -3.46 -1.24
CA ILE A 33 16.43 -3.67 0.04
C ILE A 33 16.16 -5.09 0.56
N SER A 34 14.91 -5.55 0.50
CA SER A 34 14.51 -6.88 0.98
C SER A 34 15.15 -8.00 0.15
N VAL A 35 15.12 -7.92 -1.19
CA VAL A 35 15.77 -8.93 -2.05
C VAL A 35 17.26 -8.93 -1.87
N SER A 36 17.89 -7.75 -1.80
CA SER A 36 19.33 -7.63 -1.57
C SER A 36 19.72 -8.25 -0.22
N GLY A 37 18.94 -7.99 0.84
CA GLY A 37 19.15 -8.57 2.17
C GLY A 37 19.00 -10.09 2.20
N ILE A 38 17.97 -10.64 1.53
CA ILE A 38 17.80 -12.10 1.39
C ILE A 38 18.98 -12.69 0.64
N VAL A 39 19.41 -12.08 -0.48
CA VAL A 39 20.51 -12.56 -1.30
C VAL A 39 21.84 -12.52 -0.54
N LEU A 40 22.14 -11.40 0.14
CA LEU A 40 23.33 -11.23 0.98
C LEU A 40 23.36 -12.23 2.14
N GLY A 41 22.24 -12.38 2.86
CA GLY A 41 22.13 -13.31 3.99
C GLY A 41 22.30 -14.76 3.57
N ALA A 42 21.68 -15.14 2.45
CA ALA A 42 21.78 -16.49 1.92
C ALA A 42 23.14 -16.79 1.27
N ALA A 43 23.79 -15.78 0.66
CA ALA A 43 25.18 -15.89 0.21
C ALA A 43 26.16 -16.08 1.38
N GLY A 44 25.97 -15.33 2.49
CA GLY A 44 26.73 -15.53 3.72
C GLY A 44 26.54 -16.91 4.35
N ALA A 45 25.36 -17.51 4.17
CA ALA A 45 25.05 -18.86 4.62
C ALA A 45 25.53 -19.97 3.65
N ASN A 46 26.27 -19.65 2.59
CA ASN A 46 26.73 -20.60 1.56
C ASN A 46 25.59 -21.45 0.94
N LEU A 47 24.42 -20.87 0.75
CA LEU A 47 23.28 -21.57 0.14
C LEU A 47 23.47 -21.72 -1.39
N ASN A 48 23.00 -22.85 -1.92
CA ASN A 48 23.03 -23.13 -3.36
C ASN A 48 22.21 -22.09 -4.14
N SER A 49 22.68 -21.69 -5.33
CA SER A 49 22.07 -20.66 -6.18
C SER A 49 20.58 -20.92 -6.49
N LYS A 50 20.14 -22.18 -6.58
CA LYS A 50 18.71 -22.51 -6.75
C LYS A 50 17.88 -22.13 -5.53
N THR A 51 18.37 -22.40 -4.33
CA THR A 51 17.70 -22.05 -3.07
C THR A 51 17.63 -20.54 -2.89
N LEU A 52 18.69 -19.83 -3.30
CA LEU A 52 18.78 -18.37 -3.27
C LEU A 52 17.70 -17.69 -4.12
N LEU A 53 17.50 -18.18 -5.36
CA LEU A 53 16.47 -17.66 -6.26
C LEU A 53 15.06 -17.92 -5.72
N ILE A 54 14.82 -19.12 -5.19
CA ILE A 54 13.52 -19.49 -4.63
C ILE A 54 13.20 -18.66 -3.38
N SER A 55 14.17 -18.44 -2.48
CA SER A 55 13.94 -17.65 -1.27
C SER A 55 13.75 -16.16 -1.59
N GLY A 56 14.52 -15.61 -2.53
CA GLY A 56 14.36 -14.24 -3.00
C GLY A 56 12.99 -14.00 -3.65
N LEU A 57 12.57 -14.90 -4.54
CA LEU A 57 11.26 -14.80 -5.20
C LEU A 57 10.10 -14.97 -4.21
N SER A 58 10.22 -15.90 -3.27
CA SER A 58 9.24 -16.08 -2.19
C SER A 58 9.13 -14.82 -1.32
N GLY A 59 10.27 -14.22 -0.95
CA GLY A 59 10.31 -12.97 -0.18
C GLY A 59 9.69 -11.79 -0.92
N MET A 60 9.91 -11.66 -2.24
CA MET A 60 9.25 -10.64 -3.06
C MET A 60 7.74 -10.82 -3.07
N LEU A 61 7.26 -12.04 -3.31
CA LEU A 61 5.82 -12.33 -3.35
C LEU A 61 5.16 -12.10 -1.99
N ALA A 62 5.80 -12.54 -0.91
CA ALA A 62 5.33 -12.30 0.45
C ALA A 62 5.27 -10.81 0.78
N GLY A 63 6.32 -10.05 0.44
CA GLY A 63 6.37 -8.59 0.65
C GLY A 63 5.32 -7.84 -0.16
N ALA A 64 5.17 -8.17 -1.44
CA ALA A 64 4.17 -7.55 -2.33
C ALA A 64 2.74 -7.82 -1.85
N CYS A 65 2.42 -9.06 -1.46
CA CYS A 65 1.11 -9.41 -0.90
C CYS A 65 0.83 -8.67 0.41
N SER A 66 1.83 -8.53 1.29
CA SER A 66 1.67 -7.77 2.55
C SER A 66 1.40 -6.30 2.30
N MET A 67 2.10 -5.67 1.34
CA MET A 67 1.87 -4.27 0.99
C MET A 67 0.49 -4.05 0.35
N ALA A 68 0.08 -4.92 -0.56
CA ALA A 68 -1.25 -4.85 -1.18
C ALA A 68 -2.37 -5.05 -0.14
N GLY A 69 -2.20 -6.03 0.76
CA GLY A 69 -3.15 -6.28 1.84
C GLY A 69 -3.21 -5.14 2.86
N GLY A 70 -2.06 -4.55 3.20
CA GLY A 70 -1.96 -3.41 4.12
C GLY A 70 -2.63 -2.16 3.58
N GLU A 71 -2.44 -1.84 2.29
CA GLU A 71 -3.13 -0.73 1.63
C GLU A 71 -4.66 -0.95 1.62
N TRP A 72 -5.11 -2.18 1.33
CA TRP A 72 -6.54 -2.51 1.33
C TRP A 72 -7.18 -2.39 2.73
N ILE A 73 -6.51 -2.88 3.77
CA ILE A 73 -6.96 -2.74 5.17
C ILE A 73 -6.98 -1.26 5.61
N SER A 74 -6.03 -0.46 5.13
CA SER A 74 -5.97 0.97 5.44
C SER A 74 -7.10 1.75 4.78
N VAL A 75 -7.48 1.40 3.56
CA VAL A 75 -8.60 2.04 2.86
C VAL A 75 -9.94 1.63 3.47
N SER A 76 -10.11 0.36 3.86
CA SER A 76 -11.36 -0.10 4.50
C SER A 76 -11.59 0.59 5.84
N THR A 77 -10.55 0.70 6.68
CA THR A 77 -10.65 1.42 7.97
C THR A 77 -10.97 2.91 7.80
N GLN A 78 -10.44 3.58 6.78
CA GLN A 78 -10.81 4.98 6.47
C GLN A 78 -12.29 5.13 6.07
N ARG A 79 -12.83 4.16 5.32
CA ARG A 79 -14.25 4.13 4.95
C ARG A 79 -15.14 3.91 6.16
N ASP A 80 -14.79 2.95 7.01
CA ASP A 80 -15.55 2.62 8.22
C ASP A 80 -15.59 3.80 9.21
N ILE A 81 -14.47 4.53 9.36
CA ILE A 81 -14.41 5.73 10.20
C ILE A 81 -15.29 6.85 9.63
N GLN A 82 -15.31 7.04 8.30
CA GLN A 82 -16.18 8.03 7.66
C GLN A 82 -17.66 7.71 7.85
N GLU A 83 -18.07 6.46 7.66
CA GLU A 83 -19.46 6.02 7.88
C GLU A 83 -19.89 6.22 9.34
N LYS A 84 -19.02 5.87 10.30
CA LYS A 84 -19.28 6.05 11.73
C LYS A 84 -19.39 7.52 12.14
N ASN A 85 -18.56 8.41 11.57
CA ASN A 85 -18.63 9.84 11.81
C ASN A 85 -19.90 10.47 11.18
N ASN A 86 -20.28 10.05 9.96
CA ASN A 86 -21.53 10.51 9.36
C ASN A 86 -22.77 10.11 10.17
N GLY A 87 -22.79 8.90 10.77
CA GLY A 87 -23.85 8.47 11.68
C GLY A 87 -23.98 9.35 12.92
N LYS A 88 -22.87 9.78 13.53
CA LYS A 88 -22.88 10.68 14.69
C LYS A 88 -23.41 12.09 14.38
N THR A 89 -23.08 12.64 13.21
CA THR A 89 -23.58 13.97 12.81
C THR A 89 -25.09 14.00 12.59
N LYS A 90 -25.72 12.87 12.26
CA LYS A 90 -27.19 12.77 12.11
C LYS A 90 -27.94 12.62 13.43
N SER A 91 -27.28 12.24 14.52
CA SER A 91 -27.88 12.14 15.86
C SER A 91 -27.69 13.39 16.72
N VAL A 92 -26.81 14.33 16.34
CA VAL A 92 -26.60 15.61 17.06
C VAL A 92 -27.48 16.75 16.49
N GLY A 93 -28.13 16.52 15.35
CA GLY A 93 -29.05 17.49 14.71
C GLY A 93 -30.54 17.27 14.99
N LYS A 94 -30.90 16.55 16.07
CA LYS A 94 -32.28 16.46 16.58
C LYS A 94 -32.36 17.05 17.97
#